data_AF-A0A7C4T135-F1
#
_entry.id   AF-A0A7C4T135-F1
#
_cell.length_a   1.000
_cell.length_b   1.000
_cell.length_c   1.000
_cell.angle_alpha   90.00
_cell.angle_beta   90.00
_cell.angle_gamma   90.00
#
_symmetry.space_group_name_H-M   'P 1'
#
loop_
_entity.id
_entity.type
_entity.pdbx_description
1 polymer ?
#
loop_
_entity_poly.entity_id
_entity_poly.type
_entity_poly.pdbx_seq_one_letter_code
_entity_poly.pdbx_strand_id
1 'polypeptide(L)' 'MKKYFMLVIVLILVSFAAGCASLTQPSAQVDNTAGAAALPPYSGPKARIAVADFDVKAAKAGGAIGSGLREMLVTALI' A
#
# COMPACT_ATOMS: atom_id res chain seq x y z
N MET A 1 -32.95 -36.12 -18.38
CA MET A 1 -32.51 -35.70 -17.04
C MET A 1 -30.98 -35.67 -16.90
N LYS A 2 -30.25 -36.80 -17.07
CA LYS A 2 -28.77 -36.85 -16.91
C LYS A 2 -27.96 -35.91 -17.81
N LYS A 3 -28.36 -35.72 -19.08
CA LYS A 3 -27.68 -34.84 -20.04
C LYS A 3 -27.78 -33.34 -19.68
N TYR A 4 -28.94 -32.90 -19.18
CA TYR A 4 -29.14 -31.53 -18.72
C TYR A 4 -28.40 -31.25 -17.41
N PHE A 5 -28.36 -32.23 -16.51
CA PHE A 5 -27.58 -32.13 -15.26
C PHE A 5 -26.08 -31.99 -15.52
N MET A 6 -25.53 -32.73 -16.49
CA MET A 6 -24.13 -32.61 -16.89
C MET A 6 -23.81 -31.23 -17.50
N LEU A 7 -24.72 -30.67 -18.30
CA LEU A 7 -24.55 -29.32 -18.88
C LEU A 7 -24.49 -28.22 -17.82
N VAL A 8 -25.31 -28.29 -16.78
CA VAL A 8 -25.33 -27.31 -15.69
C VAL A 8 -24.03 -27.34 -14.88
N ILE A 9 -23.47 -28.54 -14.62
CA ILE A 9 -22.19 -28.69 -13.92
C ILE A 9 -21.04 -28.08 -14.73
N VAL A 10 -21.02 -28.31 -16.04
CA VAL A 10 -19.98 -27.74 -16.93
C VAL A 10 -20.08 -26.21 -16.97
N LEU A 11 -21.30 -25.67 -17.01
CA LEU A 11 -21.52 -24.21 -16.97
C LEU A 11 -20.97 -23.59 -15.69
N ILE A 12 -21.27 -24.19 -14.53
CA ILE A 12 -20.80 -23.72 -13.22
C ILE A 12 -19.26 -23.74 -13.15
N LEU A 13 -18.65 -24.81 -13.66
CA LEU A 13 -17.20 -24.99 -13.61
C LEU A 13 -16.46 -23.98 -14.51
N VAL A 14 -17.05 -23.62 -15.67
CA VAL A 14 -16.53 -22.55 -16.55
C VAL A 14 -16.66 -21.17 -15.88
N SER A 15 -17.77 -20.89 -15.19
CA SER A 15 -17.94 -19.62 -14.46
C SER A 15 -16.94 -19.47 -13.31
N PHE A 16 -16.62 -20.56 -12.60
CA PHE A 16 -15.60 -20.56 -11.55
C PHE A 16 -14.18 -20.36 -12.11
N ALA A 17 -13.87 -20.97 -13.26
CA ALA A 17 -12.57 -20.79 -13.90
C ALA A 17 -12.36 -19.36 -14.43
N ALA A 18 -13.41 -18.70 -14.92
CA ALA A 18 -13.35 -17.31 -15.39
C ALA A 18 -13.12 -16.29 -14.26
N GLY A 19 -13.59 -16.59 -13.03
CA GLY A 19 -13.45 -15.70 -11.87
C GLY A 19 -12.04 -15.64 -11.26
N CYS A 20 -11.14 -16.58 -11.61
CA CYS A 20 -9.78 -16.64 -11.06
C CYS A 20 -8.74 -15.83 -11.87
N ALA A 21 -9.11 -15.32 -13.05
CA ALA A 21 -8.20 -14.60 -13.93
C ALA A 21 -8.02 -13.11 -13.59
N SER A 22 -8.83 -12.55 -12.67
CA SER A 22 -8.84 -11.13 -12.32
C SER A 22 -8.03 -10.78 -11.06
N LEU A 23 -7.13 -11.66 -10.62
CA LEU A 23 -6.15 -11.37 -9.57
C LEU A 23 -4.97 -10.57 -10.17
N THR A 24 -5.23 -9.35 -10.66
CA THR A 24 -4.15 -8.45 -11.05
C THR A 24 -3.39 -8.03 -9.80
N GLN A 25 -2.19 -8.56 -9.62
CA GLN A 25 -1.32 -8.14 -8.54
C GLN A 25 -0.98 -6.65 -8.74
N PRO A 26 -1.31 -5.76 -7.80
CA PRO A 26 -0.96 -4.35 -7.93
C PRO A 26 0.57 -4.24 -7.97
N SER A 27 1.10 -3.79 -9.10
CA SER A 27 2.53 -3.51 -9.26
C SER A 27 2.76 -2.05 -8.85
N ALA A 28 3.56 -1.84 -7.80
CA ALA A 28 4.02 -0.52 -7.41
C ALA A 28 5.44 -0.34 -7.95
N GLN A 29 5.66 0.67 -8.80
CA GLN A 29 7.00 1.07 -9.19
C GLN A 29 7.56 1.99 -8.09
N VAL A 30 8.62 1.55 -7.41
CA VAL A 30 9.31 2.35 -6.39
C VAL A 30 10.60 2.91 -6.99
N ASP A 31 10.72 4.22 -7.01
CA ASP A 31 12.00 4.88 -7.27
C ASP A 31 12.78 4.97 -5.95
N ASN A 32 13.84 4.18 -5.83
CA ASN A 32 14.68 4.16 -4.64
C ASN A 32 15.65 5.36 -4.56
N THR A 33 15.72 6.19 -5.60
CA THR A 33 16.60 7.36 -5.67
C THR A 33 15.84 8.67 -5.46
N ALA A 34 14.51 8.64 -5.46
CA ALA A 34 13.69 9.83 -5.23
C ALA A 34 14.01 10.47 -3.86
N GLY A 35 14.57 11.68 -3.88
CA GLY A 35 14.90 12.43 -2.66
C GLY A 35 16.20 12.02 -1.96
N ALA A 36 17.03 11.16 -2.57
CA ALA A 36 18.33 10.77 -1.99
C ALA A 36 19.41 11.87 -2.05
N ALA A 37 19.13 13.00 -2.70
CA ALA A 37 20.05 14.12 -2.76
C ALA A 37 20.13 14.81 -1.39
N ALA A 38 21.33 14.87 -0.82
CA ALA A 38 21.57 15.61 0.41
C ALA A 38 21.26 17.10 0.19
N LEU A 39 20.34 17.65 0.98
CA LEU A 39 20.03 19.08 0.96
C LEU A 39 21.14 19.86 1.68
N PRO A 40 21.49 21.08 1.22
CA PRO A 40 22.42 21.94 1.94
C PRO A 40 21.86 22.29 3.32
N PRO A 41 22.73 22.59 4.32
CA PRO A 41 22.29 22.97 5.66
C PRO A 41 21.34 24.18 5.64
N TYR A 42 20.24 24.09 6.38
CA TYR A 42 19.27 25.18 6.49
C TYR A 42 19.73 26.24 7.49
N SER A 43 19.88 27.48 7.02
CA SER A 43 20.32 28.63 7.84
C SER A 43 19.23 29.68 8.08
N GLY A 44 17.99 29.42 7.68
CA GLY A 44 16.87 30.35 7.82
C GLY A 44 16.18 30.30 9.20
N PRO A 45 15.13 31.12 9.40
CA PRO A 45 14.32 31.09 10.62
C PRO A 45 13.64 29.73 10.80
N LYS A 46 13.80 29.11 11.98
CA LYS A 46 13.13 27.84 12.31
C LYS A 46 11.68 28.09 12.72
N ALA A 47 10.74 27.40 12.07
CA ALA A 47 9.34 27.38 12.49
C ALA A 47 9.08 26.27 13.51
N ARG A 48 8.06 26.43 14.36
CA ARG A 48 7.58 25.35 15.22
C ARG A 48 6.46 24.59 14.52
N ILE A 49 6.62 23.27 14.46
CA ILE A 49 5.69 22.37 13.77
C ILE A 49 5.23 21.31 14.76
N ALA A 50 3.93 21.04 14.78
CA ALA A 50 3.35 19.90 15.48
C ALA A 50 3.12 18.77 14.46
N VAL A 51 3.58 17.57 14.77
CA VAL A 51 3.39 16.39 13.93
C VAL A 51 2.27 15.55 14.53
N ALA A 52 1.18 15.37 13.77
CA ALA A 52 0.06 14.53 14.15
C ALA A 52 0.35 13.05 13.84
N ASP A 53 -0.59 12.17 14.21
CA ASP A 53 -0.47 10.74 13.91
C ASP A 53 -0.66 10.47 12.41
N PHE A 54 0.08 9.47 11.92
CA PHE A 54 0.00 9.04 10.53
C PHE A 54 -1.06 7.96 10.33
N ASP A 55 -1.96 8.19 9.38
CA ASP A 55 -2.84 7.15 8.83
C ASP A 55 -2.07 6.38 7.74
N VAL A 56 -1.78 5.10 7.99
CA VAL A 56 -0.99 4.26 7.07
C VAL A 56 -1.92 3.33 6.32
N LYS A 57 -2.10 3.61 5.02
CA LYS A 57 -2.99 2.82 4.13
C LYS A 57 -2.35 1.56 3.56
N ALA A 58 -1.09 1.27 3.91
CA ALA A 58 -0.40 0.06 3.47
C ALA A 58 -1.01 -1.17 4.16
N ALA A 59 -1.20 -2.25 3.39
CA ALA A 59 -1.68 -3.51 3.95
C ALA A 59 -0.74 -3.98 5.08
N LYS A 60 -1.33 -4.49 6.17
CA LYS A 60 -0.63 -4.98 7.38
C LYS A 60 0.13 -3.91 8.19
N ALA A 61 0.11 -2.64 7.79
CA ALA A 61 0.63 -1.58 8.64
C ALA A 61 -0.38 -1.25 9.75
N GLY A 62 -0.04 -1.61 10.99
CA GLY A 62 -0.83 -1.27 12.17
C GLY A 62 -0.43 0.08 12.77
N GLY A 63 -1.11 0.48 13.84
CA GLY A 63 -0.88 1.77 14.52
C GLY A 63 0.55 1.98 15.01
N ALA A 64 1.25 0.91 15.40
CA ALA A 64 2.66 0.98 15.81
C ALA A 64 3.61 1.40 14.67
N ILE A 65 3.28 1.09 13.41
CA ILE A 65 4.05 1.56 12.25
C ILE A 65 3.79 3.05 12.04
N GLY A 66 2.53 3.49 12.15
CA GLY A 66 2.18 4.91 12.04
C GLY A 66 2.85 5.78 13.11
N SER A 67 2.88 5.31 14.37
CA SER A 67 3.60 6.01 15.44
C SER A 67 5.11 6.01 15.21
N GLY A 68 5.69 4.89 14.74
CA GLY A 68 7.11 4.83 14.37
C GLY A 68 7.47 5.85 13.29
N LEU A 69 6.66 5.97 12.23
CA LEU A 69 6.87 6.98 11.18
C LEU A 69 6.77 8.41 11.72
N ARG A 70 5.87 8.66 12.67
CA ARG A 70 5.77 9.95 13.36
C ARG A 70 7.06 10.30 14.09
N GLU A 71 7.58 9.38 14.88
CA GLU A 71 8.82 9.60 15.63
C GLU A 71 10.03 9.79 14.71
N MET A 72 10.08 9.05 13.59
CA MET A 72 11.14 9.23 12.58
C MET A 72 11.10 10.63 11.95
N LEU A 73 9.91 11.14 11.60
CA LEU A 73 9.77 12.49 11.08
C LEU A 73 10.13 13.55 12.12
N VAL A 74 9.66 13.41 13.36
CA VAL A 74 10.02 14.33 14.45
C VAL A 74 11.53 14.38 14.62
N THR A 75 12.21 13.23 14.61
CA THR A 75 13.68 13.14 14.73
C THR A 75 14.38 13.85 13.57
N ALA A 76 13.88 13.72 12.35
CA ALA A 76 14.47 14.34 11.16
C ALA A 76 14.29 15.87 11.12
N LEU A 77 13.38 16.43 11.90
CA LEU A 77 13.07 17.87 11.93
C LEU A 77 13.86 18.66 13.00
N ILE A 78 14.58 17.99 13.90
CA ILE A 78 15.36 18.60 15.00
C ILE A 78 16.77 18.94 14.51
#